data_AF-A0A8D8TMY1-F1
#
_entry.id   AF-A0A8D8TMY1-F1
#
_cell.length_a   1.000
_cell.length_b   1.000
_cell.length_c   1.000
_cell.angle_alpha   90.00
_cell.angle_beta   90.00
_cell.angle_gamma   90.00
#
_symmetry.space_group_name_H-M   'P 1'
#
loop_
_entity.id
_entity.type
_entity.pdbx_description
1 polymer ?
#
loop_
_entity_poly.entity_id
_entity_poly.type
_entity_poly.pdbx_seq_one_letter_code
_entity_poly.pdbx_strand_id
1 'polypeptide(L)'
;MNLLHKLRDVEFASKDNRRISPLRAWLCTHAMSSLEKFQQLEVSGFHTPLIFQAETPLRKFVAYIDPEDQFSIEDKLSQINCLQQVQNIASYGFLRKRLESNDLHIHALWFDIYSGDIFYFSRQAKRFVEINDTSLDDLIKEVTKYYS
;
A
#
# COMPACT_ATOMS: atom_id res chain seq x y z
N MET A 1 1.79 10.59 -15.65
CA MET A 1 3.08 9.88 -15.78
C MET A 1 3.46 9.32 -14.41
N ASN A 2 3.48 8.00 -14.21
CA ASN A 2 3.76 7.36 -12.93
C ASN A 2 5.28 7.29 -12.65
N LEU A 3 5.78 8.11 -11.73
CA LEU A 3 7.23 8.19 -11.43
C LEU A 3 7.76 6.96 -10.70
N LEU A 4 6.91 6.24 -9.96
CA LEU A 4 7.29 5.02 -9.26
C LEU A 4 7.52 3.88 -10.27
N HIS A 5 6.59 3.70 -11.21
CA HIS A 5 6.74 2.70 -12.27
C HIS A 5 7.98 2.95 -13.14
N LYS A 6 8.33 4.22 -13.36
CA LYS A 6 9.54 4.61 -14.12
C LYS A 6 10.86 4.20 -13.48
N LEU A 7 10.90 3.87 -12.19
CA LEU A 7 12.13 3.38 -11.54
C LEU A 7 12.56 1.99 -12.05
N ARG A 8 11.72 1.30 -12.85
CA ARG A 8 12.12 0.09 -13.60
C ARG A 8 13.19 0.36 -14.65
N ASP A 9 13.21 1.57 -15.19
CA ASP A 9 14.19 1.99 -16.17
C ASP A 9 15.53 2.26 -15.47
N VAL A 10 16.55 1.49 -15.85
CA VAL A 10 17.92 1.56 -15.30
C VAL A 10 18.54 2.94 -15.53
N GLU A 11 18.25 3.56 -16.67
CA GLU A 11 18.71 4.91 -16.95
C GLU A 11 18.05 5.88 -15.98
N PHE A 12 16.73 5.82 -15.83
CA PHE A 12 15.97 6.71 -14.93
C PHE A 12 16.38 6.54 -13.45
N ALA A 13 16.70 5.32 -13.01
CA ALA A 13 17.15 5.01 -11.64
C ALA A 13 18.66 5.25 -11.39
N SER A 14 19.40 5.71 -12.41
CA SER A 14 20.85 5.88 -12.36
C SER A 14 21.32 6.92 -11.34
N LYS A 15 22.59 6.81 -10.93
CA LYS A 15 23.22 7.78 -10.01
C LYS A 15 23.23 9.20 -10.58
N ASP A 16 23.34 9.34 -11.90
CA ASP A 16 23.34 10.64 -12.56
C ASP A 16 21.94 11.26 -12.54
N ASN A 17 20.90 10.47 -12.80
CA ASN A 17 19.51 10.93 -12.73
C ASN A 17 19.07 11.34 -11.31
N ARG A 18 19.64 10.73 -10.26
CA ARG A 18 19.42 11.15 -8.86
C ARG A 18 19.88 12.58 -8.60
N ARG A 19 20.95 13.04 -9.27
CA ARG A 19 21.53 14.38 -9.08
C ARG A 19 20.72 15.49 -9.75
N ILE A 20 19.79 15.13 -10.65
CA ILE A 20 19.00 16.09 -11.43
C ILE A 20 17.93 16.77 -10.57
N SER A 21 17.36 16.09 -9.57
CA SER A 21 16.28 16.66 -8.75
C SER A 21 16.19 15.99 -7.37
N PRO A 22 15.90 16.76 -6.30
CA PRO A 22 15.62 16.21 -4.98
C PRO A 22 14.51 15.15 -4.97
N LEU A 23 13.47 15.32 -5.81
CA LEU A 23 12.38 14.35 -5.92
C LEU A 23 12.87 13.00 -6.47
N ARG A 24 13.75 13.02 -7.48
CA ARG A 24 14.34 11.79 -8.05
C ARG A 24 15.27 11.10 -7.06
N ALA A 25 16.10 11.87 -6.35
CA ALA A 25 16.94 11.35 -5.28
C ALA A 25 16.11 10.66 -4.19
N TRP A 26 15.01 11.30 -3.77
CA TRP A 26 14.09 10.75 -2.78
C TRP A 26 13.42 9.47 -3.28
N LEU A 27 12.88 9.48 -4.51
CA LEU A 27 12.22 8.32 -5.13
C LEU A 27 13.17 7.12 -5.23
N CYS A 28 14.38 7.31 -5.73
CA CYS A 28 15.36 6.23 -5.85
C CYS A 28 15.81 5.67 -4.49
N THR A 29 15.76 6.48 -3.44
CA THR A 29 16.17 6.07 -2.09
C THR A 29 15.06 5.34 -1.34
N HIS A 30 13.81 5.80 -1.48
CA HIS A 30 12.73 5.39 -0.58
C HIS A 30 11.59 4.60 -1.26
N ALA A 31 11.41 4.73 -2.56
CA ALA A 31 10.24 4.18 -3.25
C ALA A 31 10.46 2.77 -3.82
N MET A 32 11.71 2.27 -3.82
CA MET A 32 12.06 0.95 -4.37
C MET A 32 11.30 -0.20 -3.70
N SER A 33 10.99 -0.11 -2.41
CA SER A 33 10.28 -1.18 -1.68
C SER A 33 8.89 -1.49 -2.26
N SER A 34 8.13 -0.46 -2.65
CA SER A 34 6.84 -0.64 -3.32
C SER A 34 7.02 -1.32 -4.69
N LEU A 35 8.07 -0.92 -5.44
CA LEU A 35 8.34 -1.46 -6.77
C LEU A 35 8.82 -2.91 -6.73
N GLU A 36 9.67 -3.27 -5.77
CA GLU A 36 10.15 -4.65 -5.58
C GLU A 36 8.98 -5.60 -5.29
N LYS A 37 8.05 -5.20 -4.41
CA LYS A 37 6.83 -5.97 -4.15
C LYS A 37 5.95 -6.11 -5.38
N PHE A 38 5.83 -5.05 -6.17
CA PHE A 38 5.09 -5.09 -7.43
C PHE A 38 5.75 -6.05 -8.44
N GLN A 39 7.08 -6.04 -8.57
CA GLN A 39 7.81 -6.98 -9.44
C GLN A 39 7.66 -8.44 -8.97
N GLN A 40 7.70 -8.69 -7.66
CA GLN A 40 7.44 -10.03 -7.11
C GLN A 40 6.04 -10.53 -7.50
N LEU A 41 5.05 -9.65 -7.45
CA LEU A 41 3.68 -9.96 -7.80
C LEU A 41 3.48 -10.14 -9.32
N GLU A 42 4.16 -9.35 -10.13
CA GLU A 42 4.11 -9.46 -11.59
C GLU A 42 4.67 -10.80 -12.08
N VAL A 43 5.78 -11.27 -11.48
CA VAL A 43 6.38 -12.57 -11.80
C VAL A 43 5.44 -13.75 -11.48
N SER A 44 4.59 -13.60 -10.46
CA SER A 44 3.61 -14.63 -10.08
C SER A 44 2.25 -14.47 -10.78
N GLY A 45 2.13 -13.54 -11.73
CA GLY A 45 0.89 -13.29 -12.47
C GLY A 45 -0.23 -12.67 -11.62
N PHE A 46 0.11 -11.89 -10.58
CA PHE A 46 -0.85 -11.20 -9.71
C PHE A 46 -1.74 -12.09 -8.84
N HIS A 47 -1.53 -13.41 -8.81
CA HIS A 47 -2.38 -14.33 -8.05
C HIS A 47 -1.89 -14.62 -6.63
N THR A 48 -0.60 -14.37 -6.34
CA THR A 48 -0.04 -14.65 -5.01
C THR A 48 -0.23 -13.48 -4.07
N PRO A 49 -0.57 -13.70 -2.79
CA PRO A 49 -0.66 -12.60 -1.85
C PRO A 49 0.71 -12.03 -1.49
N LEU A 50 0.74 -10.73 -1.19
CA LEU A 50 1.89 -10.03 -0.64
C LEU A 50 1.81 -9.97 0.89
N ILE A 51 2.97 -9.94 1.55
CA ILE A 51 3.08 -9.79 2.99
C ILE A 51 3.64 -8.40 3.32
N PHE A 52 3.01 -7.74 4.28
CA PHE A 52 3.39 -6.42 4.76
C PHE A 52 3.60 -6.45 6.28
N GLN A 53 4.50 -5.62 6.78
CA GLN A 53 4.56 -5.35 8.22
C GLN A 53 3.42 -4.41 8.58
N ALA A 54 2.78 -4.68 9.71
CA ALA A 54 1.63 -3.93 10.20
C ALA A 54 2.07 -2.81 11.15
N GLU A 55 1.27 -2.52 12.17
CA GLU A 55 1.46 -1.44 13.13
C GLU A 55 2.69 -1.64 14.02
N THR A 56 3.12 -2.89 14.22
CA THR A 56 4.34 -3.23 14.96
C THR A 56 5.20 -4.22 14.15
N PRO A 57 6.52 -4.28 14.38
CA PRO A 57 7.41 -5.19 13.64
C PRO A 57 7.04 -6.68 13.72
N LEU A 58 6.34 -7.07 14.79
CA LEU A 58 5.88 -8.44 15.03
C LEU A 58 4.57 -8.77 14.33
N ARG A 59 3.77 -7.76 13.98
CA ARG A 59 2.50 -7.93 13.29
C ARG A 59 2.73 -7.87 11.78
N LYS A 60 2.18 -8.84 11.06
CA LYS A 60 2.19 -8.89 9.60
C LYS A 60 0.77 -9.08 9.11
N PHE A 61 0.50 -8.56 7.92
CA PHE A 61 -0.75 -8.80 7.23
C PHE A 61 -0.51 -9.27 5.81
N VAL A 62 -1.49 -10.01 5.31
CA VAL A 62 -1.51 -10.57 3.97
C VAL A 62 -2.43 -9.70 3.12
N ALA A 63 -2.03 -9.40 1.89
CA ALA A 63 -2.80 -8.59 0.96
C ALA A 63 -2.87 -9.27 -0.41
N TYR A 64 -4.09 -9.49 -0.90
CA TYR A 64 -4.36 -9.78 -2.31
C TYR A 64 -4.60 -8.46 -3.03
N ILE A 65 -3.86 -8.23 -4.10
CA ILE A 65 -3.93 -7.01 -4.90
C ILE A 65 -4.72 -7.35 -6.15
N ASP A 66 -5.91 -6.79 -6.28
CA ASP A 66 -6.79 -6.93 -7.44
C ASP A 66 -6.89 -8.38 -7.99
N PRO A 67 -7.38 -9.35 -7.18
CA PRO A 67 -7.45 -10.73 -7.61
C PRO A 67 -8.44 -10.95 -8.77
N GLU A 68 -9.37 -10.03 -8.97
CA GLU A 68 -10.32 -10.01 -10.09
C GLU A 68 -9.75 -9.38 -11.38
N ASP A 69 -8.51 -8.88 -11.38
CA ASP A 69 -7.82 -8.28 -12.53
C ASP A 69 -8.62 -7.13 -13.18
N GLN A 70 -9.21 -6.27 -12.36
CA GLN A 70 -10.07 -5.17 -12.80
C GLN A 70 -9.31 -3.87 -13.06
N PHE A 71 -8.11 -3.73 -12.46
CA PHE A 71 -7.35 -2.48 -12.47
C PHE A 71 -6.11 -2.54 -13.35
N SER A 72 -5.67 -1.36 -13.81
CA SER A 72 -4.42 -1.24 -14.57
C SER A 72 -3.20 -1.63 -13.73
N ILE A 73 -2.08 -1.90 -14.41
CA ILE A 73 -0.79 -2.17 -13.76
C ILE A 73 -0.39 -1.02 -12.82
N GLU A 74 -0.58 0.23 -13.26
CA GLU A 74 -0.28 1.42 -12.49
C GLU A 74 -1.14 1.52 -11.22
N ASP A 75 -2.40 1.14 -11.32
CA ASP A 75 -3.34 1.17 -10.20
C ASP A 75 -3.03 0.08 -9.19
N LYS A 76 -2.70 -1.14 -9.63
CA LYS A 76 -2.19 -2.22 -8.77
C LYS A 76 -0.92 -1.80 -8.02
N LEU A 77 0.03 -1.15 -8.72
CA LEU A 77 1.22 -0.59 -8.10
C LEU A 77 0.87 0.49 -7.06
N SER A 78 -0.14 1.31 -7.34
CA SER A 78 -0.59 2.35 -6.41
C SER A 78 -1.26 1.77 -5.14
N GLN A 79 -2.01 0.67 -5.26
CA GLN A 79 -2.55 -0.08 -4.12
C GLN A 79 -1.43 -0.66 -3.25
N ILE A 80 -0.42 -1.28 -3.86
CA ILE A 80 0.77 -1.77 -3.15
C ILE A 80 1.48 -0.63 -2.43
N ASN A 81 1.65 0.50 -3.11
CA ASN A 81 2.28 1.67 -2.52
C ASN A 81 1.50 2.19 -1.31
N CYS A 82 0.16 2.23 -1.36
CA CYS A 82 -0.68 2.60 -0.21
C CYS A 82 -0.37 1.73 1.01
N LEU A 83 -0.30 0.40 0.84
CA LEU A 83 0.02 -0.53 1.94
C LEU A 83 1.48 -0.41 2.43
N GLN A 84 2.42 -0.13 1.52
CA GLN A 84 3.80 0.15 1.90
C GLN A 84 3.91 1.45 2.71
N GLN A 85 3.10 2.46 2.38
CA GLN A 85 3.05 3.71 3.15
C GLN A 85 2.48 3.52 4.56
N VAL A 86 1.54 2.59 4.76
CA VAL A 86 1.10 2.22 6.12
C VAL A 86 2.27 1.73 6.96
N GLN A 87 3.11 0.85 6.42
CA GLN A 87 4.32 0.36 7.10
C GLN A 87 5.31 1.50 7.37
N ASN A 88 5.52 2.39 6.41
CA ASN A 88 6.42 3.54 6.57
C ASN A 88 5.93 4.49 7.67
N ILE A 89 4.62 4.78 7.72
CA ILE A 89 4.02 5.60 8.77
C ILE A 89 4.15 4.92 10.13
N ALA A 90 3.85 3.62 10.22
CA ALA A 90 3.97 2.87 11.48
C ALA A 90 5.41 2.85 12.04
N SER A 91 6.42 3.03 11.19
CA SER A 91 7.83 3.02 11.59
C SER A 91 8.28 4.27 12.37
N TYR A 92 7.49 5.35 12.39
CA TYR A 92 7.86 6.57 13.11
C TYR A 92 7.83 6.37 14.62
N GLY A 93 8.97 6.62 15.28
CA GLY A 93 9.14 6.36 16.72
C GLY A 93 8.12 7.07 17.63
N PHE A 94 7.64 8.25 17.25
CA PHE A 94 6.64 8.99 18.03
C PHE A 94 5.25 8.34 18.01
N LEU A 95 4.96 7.48 17.02
CA LEU A 95 3.71 6.72 16.94
C LEU A 95 3.79 5.39 17.69
N ARG A 96 4.99 4.84 17.87
CA ARG A 96 5.23 3.49 18.40
C ARG A 96 4.44 3.19 19.67
N LYS A 97 4.54 4.05 20.69
CA LYS A 97 3.86 3.84 21.98
C LYS A 97 2.34 3.72 21.81
N ARG A 98 1.75 4.57 20.96
CA ARG A 98 0.30 4.60 20.72
C ARG A 98 -0.18 3.43 19.87
N LEU A 99 0.65 2.99 18.91
CA LEU A 99 0.39 1.79 18.12
C LEU A 99 0.48 0.52 18.98
N GLU A 100 1.44 0.45 19.90
CA GLU A 100 1.61 -0.66 20.84
C GLU A 100 0.50 -0.72 21.91
N SER A 101 0.00 0.44 22.38
CA SER A 101 -1.11 0.52 23.33
C SER A 101 -2.50 0.39 22.70
N ASN A 102 -2.60 0.30 21.37
CA ASN A 102 -3.86 0.37 20.61
C ASN A 102 -4.64 1.69 20.80
N ASP A 103 -3.97 2.80 21.15
CA ASP A 103 -4.57 4.16 21.22
C ASP A 103 -4.50 4.92 19.88
N LEU A 104 -4.00 4.24 18.85
CA LEU A 104 -3.88 4.75 17.50
C LEU A 104 -3.93 3.59 16.51
N HIS A 105 -4.66 3.81 15.43
CA HIS A 105 -4.81 2.86 14.33
C HIS A 105 -4.57 3.56 13.00
N ILE A 106 -3.97 2.83 12.06
CA ILE A 106 -3.69 3.33 10.71
C ILE A 106 -4.53 2.53 9.74
N HIS A 107 -5.32 3.24 8.94
CA HIS A 107 -6.17 2.66 7.91
C HIS A 107 -5.62 3.03 6.53
N ALA A 108 -5.71 2.10 5.58
CA ALA A 108 -5.39 2.36 4.18
C ALA A 108 -6.68 2.58 3.41
N LEU A 109 -6.77 3.77 2.80
CA LEU A 109 -7.81 4.16 1.86
C LEU A 109 -7.14 4.35 0.51
N TRP A 110 -7.72 3.78 -0.54
CA TRP A 110 -7.28 3.93 -1.91
C TRP A 110 -8.42 4.52 -2.73
N PHE A 111 -8.12 5.48 -3.59
CA PHE A 111 -9.12 6.22 -4.36
C PHE A 111 -8.90 5.95 -5.86
N ASP A 112 -9.91 5.41 -6.52
CA ASP A 112 -9.92 5.30 -7.97
C ASP A 112 -10.29 6.65 -8.56
N ILE A 113 -9.34 7.28 -9.26
CA ILE A 113 -9.53 8.59 -9.87
C ILE A 113 -10.44 8.56 -11.10
N TYR A 114 -10.69 7.39 -11.69
CA TYR A 114 -11.50 7.25 -12.89
C TYR A 114 -12.97 7.06 -12.56
N SER A 115 -13.28 6.19 -11.60
CA SER A 115 -14.65 5.97 -11.15
C SER A 115 -15.08 6.95 -10.04
N GLY A 116 -14.13 7.45 -9.25
CA GLY A 116 -14.40 8.25 -8.06
C GLY A 116 -14.68 7.41 -6.82
N ASP A 117 -14.49 6.09 -6.88
CA ASP A 117 -14.78 5.19 -5.77
C ASP A 117 -13.63 5.15 -4.75
N ILE A 118 -13.99 4.99 -3.48
CA ILE A 118 -13.04 4.85 -2.38
C ILE A 118 -13.05 3.39 -1.93
N PHE A 119 -11.86 2.82 -1.78
CA PHE A 119 -11.65 1.47 -1.30
C PHE A 119 -10.93 1.50 0.05
N TYR A 120 -11.41 0.70 0.99
CA TYR A 120 -10.78 0.46 2.28
C TYR A 120 -10.01 -0.85 2.26
N PHE A 121 -8.78 -0.88 2.78
CA PHE A 121 -8.08 -2.15 2.97
C PHE A 121 -8.64 -2.89 4.20
N SER A 122 -9.48 -3.89 3.94
CA SER A 122 -10.02 -4.78 4.97
C SER A 122 -8.97 -5.80 5.41
N ARG A 123 -8.66 -5.84 6.70
CA ARG A 123 -7.80 -6.87 7.30
C ARG A 123 -8.48 -8.24 7.26
N GLN A 124 -9.80 -8.25 7.45
CA GLN A 124 -10.59 -9.47 7.43
C GLN A 124 -10.65 -10.08 6.03
N ALA A 125 -10.95 -9.27 5.00
CA ALA A 125 -11.00 -9.71 3.61
C ALA A 125 -9.60 -9.84 2.98
N LYS A 126 -8.56 -9.27 3.60
CA LYS A 126 -7.16 -9.26 3.12
C LYS A 126 -7.00 -8.57 1.76
N ARG A 127 -7.87 -7.61 1.44
CA ARG A 127 -7.89 -6.90 0.16
C ARG A 127 -8.56 -5.53 0.29
N PHE A 128 -8.42 -4.71 -0.74
CA PHE A 128 -9.21 -3.50 -0.89
C PHE A 128 -10.67 -3.87 -1.18
N VAL A 129 -11.58 -3.28 -0.41
CA VAL A 129 -13.04 -3.42 -0.54
C VAL A 129 -13.60 -2.04 -0.78
N GLU A 130 -14.39 -1.89 -1.83
CA GLU A 130 -15.08 -0.65 -2.15
C GLU A 130 -15.99 -0.24 -0.98
N ILE A 131 -16.00 1.04 -0.64
CA ILE A 131 -16.89 1.62 0.37
C ILE A 131 -18.16 2.08 -0.34
N ASN A 132 -19.24 1.35 -0.14
CA ASN A 132 -20.56 1.68 -0.67
C ASN A 132 -21.65 1.30 0.34
N ASP A 133 -22.91 1.54 -0.02
CA ASP A 133 -24.07 1.31 0.87
C ASP A 133 -24.18 -0.14 1.36
N THR A 134 -23.61 -1.10 0.63
CA THR A 134 -23.66 -2.52 1.00
C THR A 134 -22.50 -2.97 1.88
N SER A 135 -21.33 -2.34 1.76
CA SER A 135 -20.12 -2.73 2.49
C SER A 135 -19.87 -1.91 3.75
N LEU A 136 -20.42 -0.68 3.83
CA LEU A 136 -20.11 0.28 4.88
C LEU A 136 -20.36 -0.27 6.29
N ASP A 137 -21.53 -0.86 6.52
CA ASP A 137 -21.89 -1.40 7.84
C ASP A 137 -20.95 -2.52 8.29
N ASP A 138 -20.53 -3.38 7.37
CA ASP A 138 -19.62 -4.49 7.68
C ASP A 138 -18.20 -4.00 7.91
N LEU A 139 -17.75 -2.99 7.17
CA LEU A 139 -16.47 -2.32 7.42
C LEU A 139 -16.45 -1.60 8.77
N ILE A 140 -17.55 -0.93 9.16
CA ILE A 140 -17.66 -0.30 10.49
C ILE A 140 -17.64 -1.36 11.60
N LYS A 141 -18.33 -2.49 11.43
CA LYS A 141 -18.27 -3.61 12.38
C LYS A 141 -16.85 -4.17 12.50
N GLU A 142 -16.15 -4.33 11.38
CA GLU A 142 -14.74 -4.75 11.37
C GLU A 142 -13.88 -3.78 12.17
N VAL A 143 -13.98 -2.49 11.88
CA VAL A 143 -13.22 -1.44 12.60
C VAL A 143 -13.53 -1.52 14.09
N THR A 144 -14.80 -1.55 14.46
CA THR A 144 -15.22 -1.60 15.86
C THR A 144 -14.71 -2.87 16.56
N LYS A 145 -14.68 -4.01 15.88
CA LYS A 145 -14.25 -5.28 16.48
C LYS A 145 -12.74 -5.38 16.69
N TYR A 146 -11.94 -4.84 15.76
CA TYR A 146 -10.49 -5.05 15.74
C TYR A 146 -9.68 -3.83 16.22
N TYR A 147 -10.33 -2.67 16.36
CA TYR A 147 -9.68 -1.38 16.61
C TYR A 147 -10.41 -0.54 17.69
N SER A 148 -11.23 -1.18 18.54
CA SER A 148 -11.80 -0.56 19.76
C SER A 148 -11.20 -1.14 21.03
#